data_AF-A0A4V4KW55-F1
#
_entry.id   AF-A0A4V4KW55-F1
#
_cell.length_a   1.000
_cell.length_b   1.000
_cell.length_c   1.000
_cell.angle_alpha   90.00
_cell.angle_beta   90.00
_cell.angle_gamma   90.00
#
_symmetry.space_group_name_H-M   'P 1'
#
loop_
_entity.id
_entity.type
_entity.pdbx_description
1 polymer ?
#
loop_
_entity_poly.entity_id
_entity_poly.type
_entity_poly.pdbx_seq_one_letter_code
_entity_poly.pdbx_strand_id
1 'polypeptide(L)'
;MAGFEVNEDTPLLRRFSIPPVFTQPACFEQMSDKMALESDYNTPACVFPFSRKHNTNKSEDGRPQMPQAIAHRGYKAKYPENTMSAFSSAVEIGAHAVETDVHITKDGVVVLSHDNTLNRCFNRPEQIIDCDWSFIAPLLTTQEPKQHMPRLIDLFEYLAHPKRADIWVLLDINLDNNDEDIMRLIASTIASVPALPSHPWSSRIVLGCWAAKYI
;
A
#
# COMPACT_ATOMS: atom_id res chain seq x y z
N MET A 1 19.17 -44.25 -6.17
CA MET A 1 18.01 -44.50 -7.05
C MET A 1 16.75 -44.41 -6.21
N ALA A 2 16.11 -43.24 -6.23
CA ALA A 2 14.68 -43.03 -5.95
C ALA A 2 14.41 -41.58 -6.38
N GLY A 3 13.97 -41.41 -7.63
CA GLY A 3 13.57 -40.13 -8.18
C GLY A 3 12.20 -39.72 -7.64
N PHE A 4 12.04 -38.43 -7.38
CA PHE A 4 10.76 -37.83 -6.99
C PHE A 4 10.10 -37.35 -8.29
N GLU A 5 9.09 -38.08 -8.78
CA GLU A 5 8.27 -37.67 -9.92
C GLU A 5 7.22 -36.66 -9.45
N VAL A 6 7.22 -35.49 -10.07
CA VAL A 6 6.20 -34.45 -9.87
C VAL A 6 5.04 -34.76 -10.83
N ASN A 7 3.87 -35.05 -10.29
CA ASN A 7 2.67 -35.33 -11.06
C ASN A 7 2.02 -34.00 -11.50
N GLU A 8 2.01 -33.71 -12.80
CA GLU A 8 1.57 -32.44 -13.39
C GLU A 8 0.03 -32.27 -13.48
N ASP A 9 -0.78 -33.21 -13.01
CA ASP A 9 -2.24 -33.12 -13.11
C ASP A 9 -2.90 -32.39 -11.92
N THR A 10 -2.58 -31.10 -11.75
CA THR A 10 -3.40 -30.21 -10.91
C THR A 10 -4.37 -29.42 -11.81
N PRO A 11 -5.71 -29.54 -11.64
CA PRO A 11 -6.70 -29.00 -12.60
C PRO A 11 -6.77 -27.48 -12.75
N LEU A 12 -5.98 -26.71 -11.99
CA LEU A 12 -6.09 -25.25 -11.92
C LEU A 12 -5.38 -24.49 -13.05
N LEU A 13 -4.50 -25.15 -13.81
CA LEU A 13 -3.70 -24.47 -14.84
C LEU A 13 -4.32 -24.49 -16.25
N ARG A 14 -5.41 -25.23 -16.50
CA ARG A 14 -6.00 -25.35 -17.84
C ARG A 14 -6.94 -24.20 -18.26
N ARG A 15 -7.14 -23.16 -17.43
CA ARG A 15 -8.15 -22.11 -17.69
C ARG A 15 -7.65 -20.68 -17.81
N PHE A 16 -6.34 -20.45 -17.71
CA PHE A 16 -5.76 -19.14 -17.99
C PHE A 16 -4.88 -19.24 -19.24
N SER A 17 -5.38 -18.72 -20.35
CA SER A 17 -4.54 -18.40 -21.52
C SER A 17 -3.65 -17.23 -21.14
N ILE A 18 -2.61 -17.49 -20.34
CA ILE A 18 -1.56 -16.52 -20.04
C ILE A 18 -0.68 -16.45 -21.29
N PRO A 19 -0.63 -15.33 -22.03
CA PRO A 19 0.33 -15.20 -23.12
C PRO A 19 1.76 -15.32 -22.56
N PRO A 20 2.69 -15.95 -23.29
CA PRO A 20 4.04 -16.19 -22.78
C PRO A 20 4.71 -14.87 -22.40
N VAL A 21 5.37 -14.89 -21.24
CA VAL A 21 6.25 -13.82 -20.75
C VAL A 21 7.23 -13.46 -21.88
N PHE A 22 7.26 -12.18 -22.22
CA PHE A 22 8.13 -11.52 -23.20
C PHE A 22 9.41 -12.31 -23.52
N THR A 23 9.51 -12.82 -24.75
CA THR A 23 10.78 -13.25 -25.35
C THR A 23 11.18 -12.25 -26.43
N GLN A 24 11.99 -11.27 -26.06
CA GLN A 24 12.75 -10.45 -27.02
C GLN A 24 14.18 -10.26 -26.50
N PRO A 25 15.19 -10.96 -27.04
CA PRO A 25 16.57 -10.84 -26.58
C PRO A 25 17.42 -9.86 -27.40
N ALA A 26 16.89 -8.78 -27.97
CA ALA A 26 17.68 -7.95 -28.91
C ALA A 26 17.56 -6.42 -28.81
N CYS A 27 16.80 -5.86 -27.86
CA CYS A 27 16.63 -4.40 -27.76
C CYS A 27 17.10 -3.79 -26.43
N PHE A 28 17.88 -4.53 -25.63
CA PHE A 28 18.39 -4.01 -24.34
C PHE A 28 19.82 -3.46 -24.45
N GLU A 29 20.61 -3.90 -25.43
CA GLU A 29 22.02 -3.49 -25.58
C GLU A 29 22.20 -2.07 -26.14
N GLN A 30 21.16 -1.44 -26.71
CA GLN A 30 21.30 -0.10 -27.31
C GLN A 30 20.90 1.06 -26.39
N MET A 31 20.40 0.79 -25.17
CA MET A 31 20.05 1.83 -24.20
C MET A 31 21.05 1.98 -23.03
N SER A 32 22.06 1.10 -22.93
CA SER A 32 23.04 1.12 -21.82
C SER A 32 24.09 2.24 -21.94
N ASP A 33 24.32 2.80 -23.13
CA ASP A 33 25.53 3.59 -23.37
C ASP A 33 25.37 5.12 -23.25
N LYS A 34 24.21 5.63 -22.81
CA LYS A 34 23.98 7.10 -22.70
C LYS A 34 23.39 7.64 -21.40
N MET A 35 23.31 6.85 -20.34
CA MET A 35 22.94 7.34 -19.00
C MET A 35 23.88 6.81 -17.93
N ALA A 36 25.17 7.03 -18.12
CA ALA A 36 26.09 7.09 -16.98
C ALA A 36 25.83 8.41 -16.24
N LEU A 37 24.79 8.43 -15.40
CA LEU A 37 24.61 9.48 -14.40
C LEU A 37 25.71 9.30 -13.35
N GLU A 38 26.51 10.35 -13.17
CA GLU A 38 27.59 10.41 -12.18
C GLU A 38 27.03 10.07 -10.79
N SER A 39 27.72 9.14 -10.11
CA SER A 39 27.24 8.39 -8.95
C SER A 39 27.52 9.09 -7.62
N ASP A 40 27.14 10.36 -7.48
CA ASP A 40 27.31 11.11 -6.23
C ASP A 40 26.08 11.07 -5.30
N TYR A 41 25.09 10.22 -5.61
CA TYR A 41 23.98 9.97 -4.71
C TYR A 41 24.39 8.97 -3.63
N ASN A 42 24.62 9.47 -2.42
CA ASN A 42 24.56 8.66 -1.21
C ASN A 42 23.11 8.17 -1.01
N THR A 43 22.69 7.19 -1.81
CA THR A 43 21.37 6.56 -1.66
C THR A 43 21.41 5.80 -0.34
N PRO A 44 20.63 6.19 0.69
CA PRO A 44 20.58 5.42 1.91
C PRO A 44 20.17 3.99 1.54
N ALA A 45 20.82 2.99 2.15
CA ALA A 45 20.44 1.60 1.97
C ALA A 45 18.93 1.49 2.14
N CYS A 46 18.26 0.81 1.21
CA CYS A 46 16.82 0.56 1.28
C CYS A 46 16.55 -0.32 2.50
N VAL A 47 16.38 0.32 3.66
CA VAL A 47 15.84 -0.32 4.84
C VAL A 47 14.36 -0.44 4.50
N PHE A 48 13.98 -1.59 3.93
CA PHE A 48 12.57 -2.00 3.91
C PHE A 48 11.95 -1.64 5.26
N PRO A 49 10.69 -1.19 5.34
CA PRO A 49 10.03 -0.85 6.61
C PRO A 49 9.96 -2.09 7.51
N PHE A 50 11.06 -2.39 8.17
CA PHE A 50 11.12 -3.29 9.28
C PHE A 50 10.77 -2.43 10.45
N SER A 51 9.50 -2.47 10.85
CA SER A 51 9.34 -2.32 12.28
C SER A 51 9.95 -3.55 12.95
N ARG A 52 10.73 -3.25 13.97
CA ARG A 52 11.79 -4.06 14.60
C ARG A 52 13.10 -4.06 13.85
N LYS A 53 14.10 -3.48 14.55
CA LYS A 53 15.37 -4.14 14.90
C LYS A 53 15.58 -5.38 14.05
N HIS A 54 16.44 -5.31 13.02
CA HIS A 54 17.28 -6.42 12.51
C HIS A 54 17.88 -6.11 11.16
N ASN A 55 19.11 -5.58 11.20
CA ASN A 55 19.99 -5.45 10.05
C ASN A 55 20.78 -6.76 9.82
N THR A 56 20.15 -7.92 10.04
CA THR A 56 20.74 -9.25 9.90
C THR A 56 19.75 -10.19 9.23
N ASN A 57 20.22 -10.99 8.26
CA ASN A 57 19.47 -12.06 7.59
C ASN A 57 19.02 -13.22 8.53
N LYS A 58 19.05 -13.00 9.84
CA LYS A 58 18.69 -13.93 10.92
C LYS A 58 17.94 -13.15 12.00
N SER A 59 16.83 -13.69 12.51
CA SER A 59 16.14 -13.22 13.73
C SER A 59 17.04 -13.38 14.97
N GLU A 60 16.69 -12.78 16.13
CA GLU A 60 17.49 -12.85 17.38
C GLU A 60 17.78 -14.31 17.81
N ASP A 61 16.93 -15.24 17.38
CA ASP A 61 17.01 -16.68 17.64
C ASP A 61 17.69 -17.48 16.50
N GLY A 62 18.30 -16.82 15.51
CA GLY A 62 19.04 -17.46 14.42
C GLY A 62 18.18 -18.08 13.31
N ARG A 63 16.86 -17.91 13.34
CA ARG A 63 15.94 -18.38 12.30
C ARG A 63 16.00 -17.48 11.06
N PRO A 64 15.71 -18.02 9.86
CA PRO A 64 15.62 -17.20 8.65
C PRO A 64 14.48 -16.18 8.79
N GLN A 65 14.68 -14.97 8.28
CA GLN A 65 13.59 -14.00 8.22
C GLN A 65 12.46 -14.53 7.33
N MET A 66 11.25 -14.50 7.88
CA MET A 66 10.04 -14.91 7.15
C MET A 66 9.51 -13.76 6.30
N PRO A 67 8.85 -14.04 5.16
CA PRO A 67 8.14 -13.02 4.40
C PRO A 67 7.13 -12.26 5.27
N GLN A 68 6.98 -10.96 5.01
CA GLN A 68 5.99 -10.14 5.71
C GLN A 68 4.62 -10.24 5.05
N ALA A 69 3.58 -10.18 5.87
CA ALA A 69 2.18 -10.19 5.42
C ALA A 69 1.60 -8.77 5.44
N ILE A 70 1.22 -8.28 4.26
CA ILE A 70 0.59 -6.97 4.05
C ILE A 70 -0.90 -7.18 3.80
N ALA A 71 -1.75 -6.54 4.60
CA ALA A 71 -3.20 -6.62 4.45
C ALA A 71 -3.69 -5.66 3.36
N HIS A 72 -3.86 -6.19 2.14
CA HIS A 72 -4.36 -5.47 0.96
C HIS A 72 -5.76 -4.89 1.22
N ARG A 73 -5.82 -3.55 1.34
CA ARG A 73 -6.99 -2.73 1.71
C ARG A 73 -7.58 -3.09 3.07
N GLY A 74 -6.73 -3.53 4.00
CA GLY A 74 -7.11 -4.09 5.29
C GLY A 74 -7.64 -5.53 5.20
N TYR A 75 -8.39 -5.99 6.21
CA TYR A 75 -8.97 -7.34 6.23
C TYR A 75 -10.26 -7.43 5.39
N LYS A 76 -10.14 -7.14 4.08
CA LYS A 76 -11.27 -7.01 3.17
C LYS A 76 -12.10 -8.27 2.94
N ALA A 77 -11.56 -9.44 3.29
CA ALA A 77 -12.30 -10.69 3.24
C ALA A 77 -13.44 -10.75 4.27
N LYS A 78 -13.37 -9.96 5.35
CA LYS A 78 -14.37 -9.94 6.42
C LYS A 78 -15.07 -8.58 6.59
N TYR A 79 -14.41 -7.49 6.24
CA TYR A 79 -14.93 -6.12 6.38
C TYR A 79 -14.89 -5.41 5.03
N PRO A 80 -15.68 -4.34 4.83
CA PRO A 80 -15.56 -3.53 3.62
C PRO A 80 -14.14 -2.98 3.49
N GLU A 81 -13.56 -3.09 2.29
CA GLU A 81 -12.20 -2.65 2.02
C GLU A 81 -12.00 -1.15 2.30
N ASN A 82 -10.77 -0.77 2.64
CA ASN A 82 -10.39 0.62 2.94
C ASN A 82 -11.30 1.26 4.01
N THR A 83 -11.63 0.53 5.08
CA THR A 83 -12.38 1.05 6.24
C THR A 83 -11.58 0.90 7.54
N MET A 84 -11.88 1.72 8.55
CA MET A 84 -11.23 1.59 9.86
C MET A 84 -11.39 0.20 10.48
N SER A 85 -12.55 -0.43 10.28
CA SER A 85 -12.79 -1.81 10.76
C SER A 85 -11.94 -2.84 10.01
N ALA A 86 -11.72 -2.67 8.70
CA ALA A 86 -10.81 -3.53 7.95
C ALA A 86 -9.36 -3.36 8.40
N PHE A 87 -8.91 -2.12 8.64
CA PHE A 87 -7.56 -1.85 9.13
C PHE A 87 -7.33 -2.35 10.55
N SER A 88 -8.24 -2.05 11.47
CA SER A 88 -8.10 -2.49 12.87
C SER A 88 -8.11 -4.01 12.98
N SER A 89 -9.00 -4.67 12.25
CA SER A 89 -9.08 -6.13 12.26
C SER A 89 -7.86 -6.78 11.62
N ALA A 90 -7.26 -6.16 10.59
CA ALA A 90 -6.01 -6.64 10.00
C ALA A 90 -4.85 -6.63 11.01
N VAL A 91 -4.74 -5.55 11.79
CA VAL A 91 -3.75 -5.45 12.87
C VAL A 91 -4.00 -6.49 13.96
N GLU A 92 -5.26 -6.68 14.36
CA GLU A 92 -5.65 -7.65 15.39
C GLU A 92 -5.34 -9.11 15.02
N ILE A 93 -5.48 -9.49 13.74
CA ILE A 93 -5.14 -10.84 13.27
C ILE A 93 -3.63 -11.05 13.04
N GLY A 94 -2.81 -10.01 13.22
CA GLY A 94 -1.36 -10.10 13.13
C GLY A 94 -0.76 -9.76 11.77
N ALA A 95 -1.42 -8.92 10.96
CA ALA A 95 -0.76 -8.35 9.78
C ALA A 95 0.47 -7.52 10.20
N HIS A 96 1.53 -7.58 9.40
CA HIS A 96 2.74 -6.78 9.62
C HIS A 96 2.54 -5.34 9.12
N ALA A 97 1.69 -5.21 8.10
CA ALA A 97 1.35 -3.94 7.49
C ALA A 97 -0.07 -3.92 6.97
N VAL A 98 -0.57 -2.71 6.77
CA VAL A 98 -1.78 -2.47 5.99
C VAL A 98 -1.37 -1.80 4.68
N GLU A 99 -1.97 -2.25 3.59
CA GLU A 99 -1.92 -1.52 2.33
C GLU A 99 -3.26 -0.79 2.16
N THR A 100 -3.20 0.39 1.55
CA THR A 100 -4.39 1.19 1.24
C THR A 100 -4.11 2.11 0.06
N ASP A 101 -5.18 2.47 -0.63
CA ASP A 101 -5.19 3.34 -1.79
C ASP A 101 -5.60 4.76 -1.38
N VAL A 102 -4.99 5.78 -1.98
CA VAL A 102 -5.27 7.18 -1.66
C VAL A 102 -5.91 7.93 -2.83
N HIS A 103 -6.93 8.73 -2.53
CA HIS A 103 -7.48 9.76 -3.42
C HIS A 103 -7.65 11.07 -2.66
N ILE A 104 -7.84 12.17 -3.39
CA ILE A 104 -8.13 13.48 -2.81
C ILE A 104 -9.53 13.95 -3.20
N THR A 105 -10.24 14.55 -2.25
CA THR A 105 -11.51 15.26 -2.48
C THR A 105 -11.28 16.61 -3.13
N LYS A 106 -12.36 17.24 -3.62
CA LYS A 106 -12.32 18.59 -4.21
C LYS A 106 -11.75 19.65 -3.27
N ASP A 107 -12.05 19.54 -1.98
CA ASP A 107 -11.59 20.41 -0.91
C ASP A 107 -10.25 19.98 -0.28
N GLY A 108 -9.54 19.03 -0.91
CA GLY A 108 -8.17 18.67 -0.57
C GLY A 108 -8.03 17.73 0.63
N VAL A 109 -9.07 16.97 0.98
CA VAL A 109 -9.01 15.93 2.01
C VAL A 109 -8.50 14.64 1.40
N VAL A 110 -7.44 14.05 1.98
CA VAL A 110 -6.92 12.74 1.55
C VAL A 110 -7.80 11.64 2.15
N VAL A 111 -8.46 10.87 1.28
CA VAL A 111 -9.38 9.79 1.62
C VAL A 111 -8.87 8.44 1.14
N LEU A 112 -9.35 7.37 1.76
CA LEU A 112 -8.92 6.01 1.46
C LEU A 112 -9.99 5.26 0.66
N SER A 113 -9.68 4.97 -0.60
CA SER A 113 -10.56 4.27 -1.54
C SER A 113 -9.72 3.73 -2.69
N HIS A 114 -10.03 2.54 -3.18
CA HIS A 114 -9.32 2.02 -4.35
C HIS A 114 -9.74 2.72 -5.63
N ASP A 115 -11.05 2.80 -5.87
CA ASP A 115 -11.58 3.43 -7.08
C ASP A 115 -11.58 4.95 -6.91
N ASN A 116 -11.32 5.67 -8.00
CA ASN A 116 -11.51 7.12 -8.10
C ASN A 116 -13.00 7.54 -8.08
N THR A 117 -13.94 6.58 -8.13
CA THR A 117 -15.38 6.80 -8.06
C THR A 117 -16.00 6.20 -6.81
N LEU A 118 -17.14 6.75 -6.38
CA LEU A 118 -17.89 6.24 -5.23
C LEU A 118 -18.83 5.07 -5.58
N ASN A 119 -18.88 4.64 -6.84
CA ASN A 119 -19.94 3.77 -7.35
C ASN A 119 -19.94 2.38 -6.68
N ARG A 120 -18.80 1.68 -6.73
CA ARG A 120 -18.71 0.30 -6.26
C ARG A 120 -18.91 0.19 -4.74
N CYS A 121 -18.25 1.05 -3.97
CA CYS A 121 -18.23 0.94 -2.51
C CYS A 121 -19.39 1.69 -1.83
N PHE A 122 -19.94 2.76 -2.43
CA PHE A 122 -20.93 3.62 -1.78
C PHE A 122 -22.22 3.80 -2.59
N ASN A 123 -22.35 3.17 -3.76
CA ASN A 123 -23.50 3.25 -4.66
C ASN A 123 -23.84 4.71 -5.05
N ARG A 124 -22.81 5.45 -5.45
CA ARG A 124 -22.86 6.87 -5.82
C ARG A 124 -22.15 7.10 -7.15
N PRO A 125 -22.76 7.81 -8.12
CA PRO A 125 -22.16 7.97 -9.45
C PRO A 125 -20.97 8.95 -9.50
N GLU A 126 -20.77 9.75 -8.44
CA GLU A 126 -19.78 10.81 -8.41
C GLU A 126 -18.33 10.30 -8.33
N GLN A 127 -17.40 11.06 -8.91
CA GLN A 127 -15.97 10.90 -8.68
C GLN A 127 -15.56 11.57 -7.37
N ILE A 128 -14.57 11.00 -6.68
CA ILE A 128 -14.09 11.51 -5.40
C ILE A 128 -13.54 12.94 -5.54
N ILE A 129 -12.79 13.20 -6.61
CA ILE A 129 -12.17 14.50 -6.90
C ILE A 129 -13.17 15.64 -7.14
N ASP A 130 -14.43 15.30 -7.47
CA ASP A 130 -15.49 16.28 -7.74
C ASP A 130 -16.32 16.63 -6.50
N CYS A 131 -16.12 15.90 -5.40
CA CYS A 131 -16.93 15.99 -4.19
C CYS A 131 -16.16 16.66 -3.05
N ASP A 132 -16.85 17.51 -2.27
CA ASP A 132 -16.31 18.01 -1.00
C ASP A 132 -16.41 16.92 0.08
N TRP A 133 -15.53 16.93 1.07
CA TRP A 133 -15.55 15.97 2.17
C TRP A 133 -16.90 15.93 2.91
N SER A 134 -17.57 17.08 3.04
CA SER A 134 -18.89 17.15 3.68
C SER A 134 -19.96 16.27 3.00
N PHE A 135 -19.83 16.01 1.70
CA PHE A 135 -20.71 15.09 0.96
C PHE A 135 -20.33 13.62 1.18
N ILE A 136 -19.03 13.32 1.22
CA ILE A 136 -18.50 11.96 1.34
C ILE A 136 -18.61 11.43 2.78
N ALA A 137 -18.31 12.26 3.77
CA ALA A 137 -18.26 11.90 5.19
C ALA A 137 -19.48 11.09 5.69
N PRO A 138 -20.74 11.46 5.39
CA PRO A 138 -21.91 10.71 5.86
C PRO A 138 -22.19 9.42 5.07
N LEU A 139 -21.51 9.17 3.95
CA LEU A 139 -21.76 7.99 3.13
C LEU A 139 -21.34 6.71 3.86
N LEU A 140 -22.09 5.65 3.60
CA LEU A 140 -21.86 4.32 4.16
C LEU A 140 -21.58 3.32 3.05
N THR A 141 -20.69 2.37 3.33
CA THR A 141 -20.39 1.28 2.40
C THR A 141 -21.64 0.46 2.09
N THR A 142 -21.67 -0.12 0.89
CA THR A 142 -22.72 -1.05 0.46
C THR A 142 -22.60 -2.41 1.14
N GLN A 143 -21.37 -2.86 1.39
CA GLN A 143 -21.06 -4.09 2.11
C GLN A 143 -21.27 -3.93 3.62
N GLU A 144 -21.78 -5.00 4.26
CA GLU A 144 -21.91 -5.09 5.72
C GLU A 144 -20.60 -5.55 6.40
N PRO A 145 -20.31 -5.10 7.64
CA PRO A 145 -21.03 -4.03 8.35
C PRO A 145 -20.83 -2.69 7.65
N LYS A 146 -21.88 -1.89 7.51
CA LYS A 146 -21.77 -0.54 6.92
C LYS A 146 -20.79 0.34 7.69
N GLN A 147 -19.87 0.97 6.97
CA GLN A 147 -18.82 1.83 7.52
C GLN A 147 -18.71 3.12 6.71
N HIS A 148 -18.16 4.17 7.33
CA HIS A 148 -17.79 5.39 6.62
C HIS A 148 -16.45 5.22 5.89
N MET A 149 -16.25 6.02 4.84
CA MET A 149 -14.92 6.18 4.23
C MET A 149 -13.98 6.83 5.26
N PRO A 150 -12.80 6.26 5.54
CA PRO A 150 -11.80 6.91 6.37
C PRO A 150 -10.96 7.89 5.56
N ARG A 151 -10.43 8.88 6.28
CA ARG A 151 -9.37 9.76 5.78
C ARG A 151 -8.01 9.16 6.12
N LEU A 152 -6.97 9.58 5.40
CA LEU A 152 -5.60 9.16 5.70
C LEU A 152 -5.19 9.54 7.15
N ILE A 153 -5.64 10.70 7.63
CA ILE A 153 -5.39 11.13 9.02
C ILE A 153 -5.96 10.16 10.05
N ASP A 154 -7.14 9.58 9.80
CA ASP A 154 -7.80 8.66 10.73
C ASP A 154 -6.98 7.37 10.89
N LEU A 155 -6.38 6.89 9.79
CA LEU A 155 -5.47 5.75 9.81
C LEU A 155 -4.17 6.06 10.56
N PHE A 156 -3.57 7.23 10.33
CA PHE A 156 -2.34 7.61 11.04
C PHE A 156 -2.56 7.86 12.53
N GLU A 157 -3.65 8.49 12.93
CA GLU A 157 -4.02 8.64 14.34
C GLU A 157 -4.20 7.28 15.01
N TYR A 158 -4.84 6.32 14.32
CA TYR A 158 -4.95 4.95 14.80
C TYR A 158 -3.57 4.30 14.98
N LEU A 159 -2.68 4.40 13.99
CA LEU A 159 -1.36 3.77 13.97
C LEU A 159 -0.29 4.47 14.82
N ALA A 160 -0.51 5.72 15.22
CA ALA A 160 0.41 6.47 16.10
C ALA A 160 0.47 5.90 17.52
N HIS A 161 -0.52 5.09 17.91
CA HIS A 161 -0.57 4.49 19.24
C HIS A 161 0.60 3.51 19.48
N PRO A 162 1.26 3.53 20.67
CA PRO A 162 2.45 2.71 20.94
C PRO A 162 2.29 1.20 20.72
N LYS A 163 1.12 0.64 21.04
CA LYS A 163 0.83 -0.79 20.80
C LYS A 163 0.81 -1.19 19.31
N ARG A 164 0.80 -0.22 18.40
CA ARG A 164 0.73 -0.40 16.95
C ARG A 164 1.92 0.25 16.23
N ALA A 165 2.92 0.68 16.97
CA ALA A 165 4.15 1.27 16.43
C ALA A 165 4.85 0.31 15.47
N ASP A 166 4.64 -1.00 15.66
CA ASP A 166 5.21 -2.05 14.83
C ASP A 166 4.50 -2.26 13.48
N ILE A 167 3.35 -1.64 13.26
CA ILE A 167 2.62 -1.73 12.01
C ILE A 167 3.11 -0.63 11.07
N TRP A 168 3.49 -1.01 9.85
CA TRP A 168 3.81 -0.09 8.77
C TRP A 168 2.71 -0.06 7.71
N VAL A 169 2.77 0.92 6.81
CA VAL A 169 1.74 1.21 5.81
C VAL A 169 2.37 1.24 4.42
N LEU A 170 1.72 0.59 3.48
CA LEU A 170 1.96 0.78 2.04
C LEU A 170 0.85 1.67 1.49
N LEU A 171 1.19 2.86 1.00
CA LEU A 171 0.26 3.76 0.35
C LEU A 171 0.37 3.57 -1.17
N ASP A 172 -0.67 3.02 -1.80
CA ASP A 172 -0.75 2.92 -3.25
C ASP A 172 -1.28 4.23 -3.84
N ILE A 173 -0.45 4.89 -4.65
CA ILE A 173 -0.70 6.21 -5.24
C ILE A 173 -0.91 6.04 -6.75
N ASN A 174 -2.18 5.99 -7.13
CA ASN A 174 -2.63 5.84 -8.51
C ASN A 174 -2.51 7.16 -9.30
N LEU A 175 -2.66 7.05 -10.63
CA LEU A 175 -2.52 8.17 -11.58
C LEU A 175 -3.79 9.03 -11.73
N ASP A 176 -4.81 8.80 -10.90
CA ASP A 176 -6.13 9.44 -11.00
C ASP A 176 -6.19 10.89 -10.50
N ASN A 177 -5.17 11.33 -9.76
CA ASN A 177 -5.07 12.69 -9.22
C ASN A 177 -3.82 13.39 -9.73
N ASN A 178 -3.80 14.73 -9.62
CA ASN A 178 -2.56 15.48 -9.84
C ASN A 178 -1.52 15.01 -8.82
N ASP A 179 -0.36 14.63 -9.34
CA ASP A 179 0.69 13.92 -8.62
C ASP A 179 1.46 14.83 -7.65
N GLU A 180 1.57 16.13 -7.92
CA GLU A 180 2.12 17.11 -6.98
C GLU A 180 1.16 17.41 -5.83
N ASP A 181 -0.13 17.59 -6.15
CA ASP A 181 -1.16 17.88 -5.14
C ASP A 181 -1.33 16.73 -4.15
N ILE A 182 -1.46 15.49 -4.65
CA ILE A 182 -1.62 14.32 -3.79
C ILE A 182 -0.39 14.11 -2.90
N MET A 183 0.83 14.24 -3.44
CA MET A 183 2.05 14.11 -2.66
C MET A 183 2.18 15.20 -1.60
N ARG A 184 1.85 16.45 -1.94
CA ARG A 184 1.84 17.58 -0.99
C ARG A 184 0.84 17.34 0.14
N LEU A 185 -0.37 16.88 -0.16
CA LEU A 185 -1.41 16.63 0.82
C LEU A 185 -1.10 15.41 1.72
N ILE A 186 -0.51 14.35 1.15
CA ILE A 186 0.01 13.21 1.93
C ILE A 186 1.10 13.69 2.88
N ALA A 187 2.09 14.45 2.40
CA ALA A 187 3.17 14.99 3.23
C ALA A 187 2.63 15.88 4.37
N SER A 188 1.65 16.74 4.06
CA SER A 188 0.94 17.56 5.05
C SER A 188 0.24 16.71 6.11
N THR A 189 -0.38 15.60 5.72
CA THR A 189 -1.08 14.67 6.62
C THR A 189 -0.12 13.88 7.51
N ILE A 190 1.02 13.44 6.95
CA ILE A 190 2.09 12.79 7.71
C ILE A 190 2.64 13.75 8.78
N ALA A 191 2.85 15.02 8.43
CA ALA A 191 3.37 16.03 9.34
C ALA A 191 2.36 16.41 10.45
N SER A 192 1.05 16.32 10.19
CA SER A 192 0.02 16.67 11.17
C SER A 192 -0.19 15.64 12.28
N VAL A 193 0.29 14.40 12.10
CA VAL A 193 0.16 13.33 13.10
C VAL A 193 1.57 12.94 13.59
N PRO A 194 2.00 13.36 14.79
CA PRO A 194 3.32 13.00 15.31
C PRO A 194 3.45 11.48 15.53
N ALA A 195 4.50 10.88 14.97
CA ALA A 195 4.90 9.51 15.29
C ALA A 195 5.72 9.43 16.58
N LEU A 196 5.88 8.23 17.12
CA LEU A 196 6.80 8.00 18.24
C LEU A 196 8.25 8.21 17.77
N PRO A 197 9.11 8.86 18.59
CA PRO A 197 10.52 9.04 18.24
C PRO A 197 11.25 7.74 17.93
N SER A 198 10.83 6.64 18.56
CA SER A 198 11.40 5.30 18.33
C SER A 198 10.94 4.65 17.02
N HIS A 199 9.83 5.11 16.43
CA HIS A 199 9.22 4.54 15.23
C HIS A 199 8.68 5.68 14.34
N PRO A 200 9.57 6.51 13.77
CA PRO A 200 9.17 7.65 12.94
C PRO A 200 8.46 7.18 11.66
N TRP A 201 7.58 8.02 11.10
CA TRP A 201 6.86 7.68 9.86
C TRP A 201 7.76 7.32 8.69
N SER A 202 8.95 7.93 8.59
CA SER A 202 9.96 7.61 7.57
C SER A 202 10.44 6.15 7.61
N SER A 203 10.23 5.44 8.72
CA SER A 203 10.53 4.00 8.86
C SER A 203 9.31 3.10 8.72
N ARG A 204 8.12 3.69 8.58
CA ARG A 204 6.82 3.00 8.67
C ARG A 204 5.93 3.22 7.45
N ILE A 205 6.33 4.04 6.50
CA ILE A 205 5.54 4.33 5.30
C ILE A 205 6.36 3.95 4.08
N VAL A 206 5.77 3.15 3.22
CA VAL A 206 6.25 2.90 1.85
C VAL A 206 5.23 3.46 0.89
N LEU A 207 5.71 4.13 -0.15
CA LEU A 207 4.88 4.66 -1.21
C LEU A 207 4.97 3.72 -2.41
N GLY A 208 3.83 3.15 -2.82
CA GLY A 208 3.65 2.51 -4.11
C GLY A 208 3.27 3.57 -5.13
N CYS A 209 4.25 4.12 -5.84
CA CYS A 209 4.01 5.19 -6.80
C CYS A 209 3.92 4.64 -8.22
N TRP A 210 2.83 4.97 -8.93
CA TRP A 210 2.71 4.67 -10.37
C TRP A 210 3.30 5.78 -11.25
N ALA A 211 3.46 6.99 -10.72
CA ALA A 211 4.04 8.11 -11.44
C ALA A 211 5.56 8.00 -11.53
N ALA A 212 6.08 7.78 -12.74
CA ALA A 212 7.50 7.56 -13.02
C ALA A 212 8.43 8.67 -12.51
N LYS A 213 7.93 9.90 -12.30
CA LYS A 213 8.74 11.01 -11.79
C LYS A 213 9.15 10.86 -10.31
N TYR A 214 8.57 9.89 -9.60
CA TYR A 214 8.86 9.58 -8.19
C TYR A 214 9.54 8.21 -7.99
N ILE A 215 9.99 7.57 -9.07
CA ILE A 215 10.71 6.29 -9.10
C ILE A 215 12.13 6.56 -9.59
#